data_AF-A0A8T4QN11-F1
#
_entry.id   AF-A0A8T4QN11-F1
#
_cell.length_a   1.000
_cell.length_b   1.000
_cell.length_c   1.000
_cell.angle_alpha   90.00
_cell.angle_beta   90.00
_cell.angle_gamma   90.00
#
_symmetry.space_group_name_H-M   'P 1'
#
loop_
_entity.id
_entity.type
_entity.pdbx_description
1 polymer ?
#
loop_
_entity_poly.entity_id
_entity_poly.type
_entity_poly.pdbx_seq_one_letter_code
_entity_poly.pdbx_strand_id
1 'polypeptide(L)'
;MFGFLKDKLKNAVSSFTKKVRDIVEEKELSKPIPKEKPKKEIKKKKEAKSKKEKITEVKPEIKEIEKRIEETKEKLVETQEKKGFFSKLFGKKEEKLEIKEKETKEPAEFEEETKEDEKEEKKGFFTKITESVTKTSLSEDKFEALFWDLEVILLENNVAVEVIEKIKEDMKEILVKGKISRFDVEKTILETLKKSIDQILTFDKIDLIREAKSKKPLVLSFVGVNGSGKTTSIAKLANYFQKNKLKVVMAASDTFRAAAIQQLEEHANKLNIKLIKHDYGSDPAAVAFDAVKYAQSNGIDVVMIDTAGRLHSNVNLMDEMKKIIRVAKPHYKIFVGESITGNDCVEQAQQFDNAVGIDGIILSKADVDEKGGAAISVSYVTKKPIMYLGTGQTYDDIEQFNKEKIIKTLGL
;
A
#
# COMPACT_ATOMS: atom_id res chain seq x y z
N MET A 1 -6.68 14.20 -10.30
CA MET A 1 -6.01 13.14 -9.49
C MET A 1 -4.59 13.53 -9.04
N PHE A 2 -3.64 12.59 -9.02
CA PHE A 2 -2.43 12.52 -8.14
C PHE A 2 -1.37 13.65 -8.15
N GLY A 3 -1.62 14.82 -8.73
CA GLY A 3 -0.63 15.91 -8.81
C GLY A 3 -0.22 16.45 -7.44
N PHE A 4 -1.19 16.84 -6.61
CA PHE A 4 -0.94 17.40 -5.27
C PHE A 4 -0.35 16.35 -4.32
N LEU A 5 -0.89 15.13 -4.31
CA LEU A 5 -0.32 14.02 -3.53
C LEU A 5 1.14 13.74 -3.91
N LYS A 6 1.50 13.73 -5.20
CA LYS A 6 2.88 13.53 -5.65
C LYS A 6 3.84 14.54 -5.00
N ASP A 7 3.50 15.82 -5.03
CA ASP A 7 4.40 16.87 -4.52
C ASP A 7 4.45 16.88 -2.98
N LYS A 8 3.32 16.61 -2.31
CA LYS A 8 3.27 16.34 -0.86
C LYS A 8 4.15 15.14 -0.47
N LEU A 9 3.98 14.01 -1.17
CA LEU A 9 4.70 12.75 -0.93
C LEU A 9 6.20 12.89 -1.20
N LYS A 10 6.59 13.56 -2.28
CA LYS A 10 7.99 13.88 -2.60
C LYS A 10 8.66 14.68 -1.48
N ASN A 11 7.98 15.69 -0.95
CA ASN A 11 8.50 16.50 0.14
C ASN A 11 8.59 15.71 1.46
N ALA A 12 7.58 14.89 1.78
CA ALA A 12 7.58 13.99 2.93
C ALA A 12 8.72 12.98 2.88
N VAL A 13 8.85 12.26 1.75
CA VAL A 13 9.90 11.25 1.51
C VAL A 13 11.29 11.87 1.52
N SER A 14 11.47 13.09 0.99
CA SER A 14 12.73 13.83 1.06
C SER A 14 13.13 14.18 2.51
N SER A 15 12.18 14.72 3.30
CA SER A 15 12.38 15.00 4.73
C SER A 15 12.74 13.74 5.52
N PHE A 16 11.96 12.67 5.35
CA PHE A 16 12.17 11.37 5.96
C PHE A 16 13.53 10.78 5.58
N THR A 17 13.85 10.73 4.27
CA THR A 17 15.13 10.26 3.73
C THR A 17 16.31 10.99 4.36
N LYS A 18 16.24 12.32 4.47
CA LYS A 18 17.31 13.11 5.10
C LYS A 18 17.50 12.69 6.56
N LYS A 19 16.43 12.73 7.36
CA LYS A 19 16.51 12.38 8.79
C LYS A 19 17.04 10.93 9.01
N VAL A 20 16.62 9.99 8.17
CA VAL A 20 17.13 8.60 8.17
C VAL A 20 18.62 8.55 7.82
N ARG A 21 19.08 9.29 6.80
CA ARG A 21 20.49 9.38 6.40
C ARG A 21 21.34 9.98 7.52
N ASP A 22 20.91 11.10 8.12
CA ASP A 22 21.61 11.77 9.23
C ASP A 22 21.86 10.79 10.40
N ILE A 23 20.85 9.99 10.78
CA ILE A 23 20.95 8.97 11.85
C ILE A 23 21.82 7.76 11.46
N VAL A 24 21.83 7.36 10.18
CA VAL A 24 22.73 6.32 9.68
C VAL A 24 24.19 6.79 9.72
N GLU A 25 24.44 8.07 9.38
CA GLU A 25 25.76 8.70 9.44
C GLU A 25 26.27 8.83 10.88
N GLU A 26 25.46 9.30 11.83
CA GLU A 26 25.78 9.27 13.28
C GLU A 26 26.21 7.87 13.74
N LYS A 27 25.43 6.84 13.37
CA LYS A 27 25.69 5.43 13.74
C LYS A 27 26.85 4.79 12.97
N GLU A 28 27.31 5.38 11.86
CA GLU A 28 28.52 4.94 11.15
C GLU A 28 29.77 5.60 11.75
N LEU A 29 29.73 6.91 11.99
CA LEU A 29 30.82 7.69 12.58
C LEU A 29 31.14 7.31 14.04
N SER A 30 30.14 6.83 14.79
CA SER A 30 30.30 6.36 16.18
C SER A 30 30.83 4.92 16.31
N LYS A 31 31.03 4.18 15.20
CA LYS A 31 31.66 2.85 15.26
C LYS A 31 33.15 3.01 15.60
N PRO A 32 33.67 2.28 16.61
CA PRO A 32 35.06 2.44 17.02
C PRO A 32 36.01 1.99 15.91
N ILE A 33 36.88 2.90 15.46
CA ILE A 33 37.97 2.59 14.53
C ILE A 33 38.78 1.42 15.12
N PRO A 34 39.05 0.34 14.35
CA PRO A 34 39.89 -0.76 14.80
C PRO A 34 41.28 -0.23 15.18
N LYS A 35 41.59 -0.21 16.48
CA LYS A 35 42.92 0.20 16.96
C LYS A 35 43.94 -0.81 16.46
N GLU A 36 44.81 -0.38 15.53
CA GLU A 36 45.98 -1.16 15.16
C GLU A 36 46.77 -1.51 16.42
N LYS A 37 47.10 -2.80 16.61
CA LYS A 37 47.94 -3.24 17.71
C LYS A 37 49.36 -2.74 17.43
N PRO A 38 49.96 -1.86 18.27
CA PRO A 38 51.32 -1.41 18.04
C PRO A 38 52.27 -2.61 18.07
N LYS A 39 53.12 -2.73 17.05
CA LYS A 39 54.15 -3.79 16.99
C LYS A 39 55.09 -3.65 18.18
N LYS A 40 55.38 -4.76 18.86
CA LYS A 40 56.35 -4.80 19.96
C LYS A 40 57.77 -4.73 19.41
N GLU A 41 58.41 -3.57 19.47
CA GLU A 41 59.87 -3.48 19.40
C GLU A 41 60.51 -3.68 20.78
N ILE A 42 61.71 -4.26 20.81
CA ILE A 42 62.36 -4.71 22.05
C ILE A 42 63.59 -3.86 22.34
N LYS A 43 63.47 -3.01 23.37
CA LYS A 43 64.52 -2.47 24.25
C LYS A 43 65.79 -1.86 23.61
N LYS A 44 66.08 -0.61 24.01
CA LYS A 44 67.35 -0.30 24.70
C LYS A 44 67.13 0.75 25.79
N LYS A 45 67.92 0.67 26.87
CA LYS A 45 67.81 1.55 28.07
C LYS A 45 68.43 2.93 27.82
N LYS A 46 67.92 3.94 28.54
CA LYS A 46 68.72 4.80 29.44
C LYS A 46 67.83 5.36 30.57
N GLU A 47 68.42 5.79 31.67
CA GLU A 47 67.75 6.09 32.95
C GLU A 47 67.97 7.56 33.36
N ALA A 48 66.95 8.27 33.88
CA ALA A 48 67.12 9.51 34.65
C ALA A 48 65.90 9.86 35.55
N LYS A 49 66.04 9.53 36.82
CA LYS A 49 65.37 10.00 38.06
C LYS A 49 64.36 11.18 38.02
N SER A 50 63.13 10.87 38.46
CA SER A 50 62.33 11.54 39.54
C SER A 50 61.98 13.05 39.53
N LYS A 51 60.70 13.34 39.80
CA LYS A 51 60.24 13.90 41.09
C LYS A 51 58.73 13.61 41.35
N LYS A 52 58.27 13.82 42.59
CA LYS A 52 56.86 13.76 43.03
C LYS A 52 56.52 15.02 43.84
N GLU A 53 55.42 15.68 43.51
CA GLU A 53 54.63 16.58 44.39
C GLU A 53 53.18 16.46 43.88
N LYS A 54 52.18 16.02 44.68
CA LYS A 54 51.50 16.61 45.86
C LYS A 54 50.48 17.72 45.52
N ILE A 55 49.27 17.25 45.19
CA ILE A 55 47.93 17.67 45.68
C ILE A 55 47.78 19.10 46.25
N THR A 56 46.84 19.84 45.66
CA THR A 56 45.91 20.75 46.36
C THR A 56 44.50 20.62 45.76
N GLU A 57 43.46 20.86 46.56
CA GLU A 57 42.03 20.67 46.22
C GLU A 57 41.33 22.01 45.83
N VAL A 58 39.99 22.08 46.00
CA VAL A 58 39.05 23.24 45.84
C VAL A 58 38.43 23.35 44.43
N LYS A 59 37.09 23.33 44.24
CA LYS A 59 35.89 23.22 45.12
C LYS A 59 34.68 22.55 44.36
N PRO A 60 33.46 22.37 44.95
CA PRO A 60 32.48 21.38 44.48
C PRO A 60 31.19 21.92 43.83
N GLU A 61 30.56 21.13 42.96
CA GLU A 61 29.21 21.43 42.43
C GLU A 61 28.34 20.19 42.08
N ILE A 62 28.81 18.96 42.32
CA ILE A 62 28.15 17.73 41.81
C ILE A 62 27.14 17.09 42.80
N LYS A 63 27.30 17.33 44.12
CA LYS A 63 26.53 16.64 45.18
C LYS A 63 25.06 17.03 45.33
N GLU A 64 24.57 18.02 44.58
CA GLU A 64 23.17 18.47 44.65
C GLU A 64 22.31 17.89 43.50
N ILE A 65 22.94 17.38 42.43
CA ILE A 65 22.24 16.80 41.28
C ILE A 65 21.83 15.36 41.54
N GLU A 66 22.73 14.54 42.11
CA GLU A 66 22.49 13.12 42.40
C GLU A 66 21.24 12.92 43.28
N LYS A 67 21.05 13.79 44.28
CA LYS A 67 19.97 13.69 45.26
C LYS A 67 18.56 13.92 44.68
N ARG A 68 18.42 14.61 43.54
CA ARG A 68 17.13 14.81 42.84
C ARG A 68 16.73 13.63 41.95
N ILE A 69 17.67 12.76 41.59
CA ILE A 69 17.44 11.66 40.64
C ILE A 69 16.80 10.44 41.33
N GLU A 70 17.03 10.26 42.64
CA GLU A 70 16.43 9.17 43.42
C GLU A 70 14.97 9.47 43.83
N GLU A 71 14.65 10.68 44.29
CA GLU A 71 13.27 11.08 44.67
C GLU A 71 12.26 10.99 43.51
N THR A 72 12.72 10.91 42.26
CA THR A 72 11.87 10.80 41.06
C THR A 72 11.57 9.33 40.68
N LYS A 73 12.29 8.33 41.24
CA LYS A 73 12.12 6.92 40.87
C LYS A 73 11.04 6.17 41.67
N GLU A 74 10.70 6.62 42.88
CA GLU A 74 9.71 5.93 43.73
C GLU A 74 8.25 6.24 43.37
N LYS A 75 7.97 7.08 42.35
CA LYS A 75 6.61 7.55 42.00
C LYS A 75 6.01 6.99 40.71
N LEU A 76 6.59 5.95 40.13
CA LEU A 76 6.06 5.30 38.90
C LEU A 76 5.90 3.77 38.99
N VAL A 77 5.74 3.23 40.21
CA VAL A 77 5.48 1.79 40.45
C VAL A 77 4.11 1.58 41.11
N GLU A 78 3.09 2.35 40.71
CA GLU A 78 1.71 2.12 41.15
C GLU A 78 0.66 2.52 40.09
N THR A 79 0.66 1.87 38.93
CA THR A 79 -0.61 1.44 38.28
C THR A 79 -0.42 0.47 37.11
N GLN A 80 -1.15 -0.64 37.19
CA GLN A 80 -1.66 -1.54 36.12
C GLN A 80 -1.25 -3.01 36.21
N GLU A 81 -1.67 -3.66 37.30
CA GLU A 81 -2.15 -5.04 37.15
C GLU A 81 -3.37 -5.07 36.21
N LYS A 82 -3.27 -5.77 35.06
CA LYS A 82 -4.37 -6.60 34.53
C LYS A 82 -3.98 -7.45 33.31
N LYS A 83 -4.59 -8.64 33.26
CA LYS A 83 -4.67 -9.56 32.10
C LYS A 83 -3.36 -10.22 31.64
N GLY A 84 -2.90 -11.19 32.42
CA GLY A 84 -2.36 -12.41 31.81
C GLY A 84 -3.48 -13.21 31.14
N PHE A 85 -3.26 -13.69 29.90
CA PHE A 85 -4.17 -14.66 29.25
C PHE A 85 -3.51 -15.56 28.18
N PHE A 86 -2.40 -15.12 27.56
CA PHE A 86 -1.84 -15.78 26.37
C PHE A 86 -0.76 -16.86 26.63
N SER A 87 -0.51 -17.25 27.88
CA SER A 87 0.53 -18.23 28.23
C SER A 87 0.15 -19.71 27.98
N LYS A 88 -0.94 -19.99 27.25
CA LYS A 88 -1.59 -21.32 27.25
C LYS A 88 -1.86 -21.98 25.87
N LEU A 89 -1.30 -21.47 24.77
CA LEU A 89 -1.70 -21.95 23.41
C LEU A 89 -0.62 -22.65 22.56
N PHE A 90 0.68 -22.47 22.82
CA PHE A 90 1.73 -23.11 22.00
C PHE A 90 2.82 -23.74 22.85
N GLY A 91 3.01 -25.05 22.70
CA GLY A 91 4.05 -25.81 23.37
C GLY A 91 4.60 -26.94 22.50
N LYS A 92 5.89 -27.22 22.67
CA LYS A 92 6.66 -28.39 22.22
C LYS A 92 6.47 -28.88 20.76
N LYS A 93 7.59 -28.86 20.02
CA LYS A 93 8.39 -30.09 19.90
C LYS A 93 9.87 -29.78 19.63
N GLU A 94 10.74 -30.67 20.10
CA GLU A 94 12.16 -30.77 19.74
C GLU A 94 12.34 -32.10 18.98
N GLU A 95 13.33 -32.19 18.09
CA GLU A 95 13.93 -33.48 17.70
C GLU A 95 15.39 -33.26 17.24
N LYS A 96 16.22 -34.30 17.34
CA LYS A 96 17.69 -34.26 17.12
C LYS A 96 18.09 -34.96 15.82
N LEU A 97 19.32 -34.72 15.36
CA LEU A 97 20.31 -35.67 14.78
C LEU A 97 21.55 -34.81 14.40
N GLU A 98 22.73 -34.89 15.02
CA GLU A 98 23.72 -35.99 15.16
C GLU A 98 24.71 -36.08 13.98
N ILE A 99 26.00 -36.27 14.29
CA ILE A 99 27.16 -36.00 13.40
C ILE A 99 27.84 -37.32 13.01
N LYS A 100 28.33 -37.42 11.76
CA LYS A 100 29.36 -38.40 11.36
C LYS A 100 30.39 -37.81 10.40
N GLU A 101 31.66 -37.91 10.77
CA GLU A 101 32.82 -37.69 9.91
C GLU A 101 33.21 -38.98 9.17
N LYS A 102 34.00 -38.87 8.10
CA LYS A 102 34.93 -39.93 7.67
C LYS A 102 36.06 -39.44 6.75
N GLU A 103 37.23 -40.02 6.97
CA GLU A 103 38.50 -39.86 6.25
C GLU A 103 38.56 -40.80 4.99
N THR A 104 39.55 -40.85 4.07
CA THR A 104 40.91 -40.25 3.92
C THR A 104 41.42 -40.38 2.44
N LYS A 105 42.55 -39.71 2.10
CA LYS A 105 43.66 -40.10 1.17
C LYS A 105 43.52 -40.06 -0.38
N GLU A 106 44.29 -39.13 -0.99
CA GLU A 106 45.56 -39.33 -1.78
C GLU A 106 45.66 -40.31 -2.99
N PRO A 107 46.68 -40.20 -3.90
CA PRO A 107 47.78 -39.22 -4.05
C PRO A 107 48.06 -38.68 -5.50
N ALA A 108 49.22 -38.01 -5.69
CA ALA A 108 50.00 -37.76 -6.93
C ALA A 108 49.48 -36.68 -7.94
N GLU A 109 50.30 -35.99 -8.76
CA GLU A 109 51.78 -36.03 -8.98
C GLU A 109 52.34 -34.61 -9.34
N PHE A 110 53.59 -34.47 -9.84
CA PHE A 110 54.39 -33.22 -9.84
C PHE A 110 55.17 -32.96 -11.15
N GLU A 111 55.26 -31.70 -11.63
CA GLU A 111 56.32 -31.07 -12.48
C GLU A 111 55.97 -29.57 -12.68
N GLU A 112 56.85 -28.61 -12.34
CA GLU A 112 57.79 -27.85 -13.22
C GLU A 112 57.14 -27.07 -14.39
N GLU A 113 57.41 -25.80 -14.70
CA GLU A 113 58.07 -24.59 -14.09
C GLU A 113 57.46 -23.37 -14.88
N THR A 114 57.87 -22.09 -14.89
CA THR A 114 59.06 -21.33 -14.48
C THR A 114 58.70 -20.04 -13.70
N LYS A 115 59.72 -19.32 -13.20
CA LYS A 115 59.60 -17.97 -12.62
C LYS A 115 59.74 -16.84 -13.65
N GLU A 116 59.09 -15.71 -13.39
CA GLU A 116 59.74 -14.39 -13.41
C GLU A 116 59.03 -13.41 -12.45
N ASP A 117 59.79 -12.58 -11.73
CA ASP A 117 59.31 -11.69 -10.67
C ASP A 117 59.04 -10.27 -11.18
N GLU A 118 57.92 -9.63 -10.79
CA GLU A 118 57.87 -8.17 -10.55
C GLU A 118 56.97 -7.77 -9.37
N LYS A 119 57.63 -7.34 -8.29
CA LYS A 119 57.25 -6.24 -7.36
C LYS A 119 55.92 -6.31 -6.58
N GLU A 120 56.05 -6.48 -5.27
CA GLU A 120 55.02 -6.12 -4.28
C GLU A 120 54.61 -4.64 -4.38
N GLU A 121 53.34 -4.33 -4.71
CA GLU A 121 52.68 -3.13 -4.23
C GLU A 121 51.62 -3.47 -3.17
N LYS A 122 51.69 -2.79 -2.02
CA LYS A 122 50.88 -3.08 -0.82
C LYS A 122 49.47 -2.50 -0.91
N LYS A 123 48.65 -3.00 -1.85
CA LYS A 123 47.25 -2.61 -2.10
C LYS A 123 46.22 -3.67 -1.68
N GLY A 124 46.60 -4.65 -0.85
CA GLY A 124 45.78 -5.82 -0.52
C GLY A 124 44.83 -5.74 0.68
N PHE A 125 45.00 -4.79 1.63
CA PHE A 125 44.27 -4.80 2.91
C PHE A 125 43.33 -3.60 3.17
N PHE A 126 43.65 -2.39 2.69
CA PHE A 126 42.82 -1.21 3.00
C PHE A 126 41.49 -1.18 2.25
N THR A 127 41.45 -1.62 0.98
CA THR A 127 40.24 -1.68 0.14
C THR A 127 39.16 -2.62 0.67
N LYS A 128 39.52 -3.74 1.32
CA LYS A 128 38.55 -4.64 1.96
C LYS A 128 37.98 -4.11 3.28
N ILE A 129 38.67 -3.15 3.91
CA ILE A 129 38.21 -2.52 5.16
C ILE A 129 37.20 -1.40 4.84
N THR A 130 37.37 -0.65 3.75
CA THR A 130 36.45 0.42 3.34
C THR A 130 35.03 -0.06 2.99
N GLU A 131 34.86 -1.31 2.53
CA GLU A 131 33.54 -1.89 2.23
C GLU A 131 32.81 -2.42 3.48
N SER A 132 33.53 -2.65 4.57
CA SER A 132 33.00 -3.33 5.77
C SER A 132 32.36 -2.38 6.81
N VAL A 133 32.38 -1.06 6.59
CA VAL A 133 32.05 -0.04 7.63
C VAL A 133 31.01 1.00 7.17
N THR A 134 30.03 0.61 6.34
CA THR A 134 28.91 1.49 5.93
C THR A 134 27.56 0.78 5.81
N LYS A 135 27.20 -0.08 6.78
CA LYS A 135 25.82 -0.58 6.93
C LYS A 135 25.33 -0.57 8.38
N THR A 136 24.08 -0.17 8.59
CA THR A 136 23.46 0.19 9.88
C THR A 136 21.93 -0.06 9.82
N SER A 137 21.27 -0.26 10.97
CA SER A 137 19.81 -0.22 11.09
C SER A 137 19.33 0.93 12.00
N LEU A 138 18.07 1.35 11.84
CA LEU A 138 17.40 2.23 12.81
C LEU A 138 16.99 1.42 14.05
N SER A 139 16.77 2.11 15.17
CA SER A 139 16.02 1.55 16.31
C SER A 139 14.54 1.82 16.12
N GLU A 140 13.69 0.97 16.70
CA GLU A 140 12.24 1.02 16.51
C GLU A 140 11.65 2.39 16.89
N ASP A 141 11.95 2.90 18.09
CA ASP A 141 11.50 4.23 18.56
C ASP A 141 11.95 5.37 17.63
N LYS A 142 13.16 5.27 17.05
CA LYS A 142 13.65 6.24 16.07
C LYS A 142 12.96 6.09 14.72
N PHE A 143 12.50 4.91 14.32
CA PHE A 143 11.73 4.73 13.09
C PHE A 143 10.32 5.32 13.24
N GLU A 144 9.58 4.98 14.31
CA GLU A 144 8.22 5.49 14.53
C GLU A 144 8.18 7.03 14.55
N ALA A 145 9.11 7.65 15.31
CA ALA A 145 9.21 9.11 15.42
C ALA A 145 9.61 9.82 14.12
N LEU A 146 10.13 9.09 13.12
CA LEU A 146 10.41 9.62 11.78
C LEU A 146 9.25 9.37 10.81
N PHE A 147 8.60 8.22 10.91
CA PHE A 147 7.51 7.83 10.03
C PHE A 147 6.25 8.67 10.29
N TRP A 148 6.06 9.18 11.51
CA TRP A 148 4.93 10.06 11.89
C TRP A 148 4.68 11.22 10.90
N ASP A 149 5.73 11.91 10.43
CA ASP A 149 5.58 13.01 9.45
C ASP A 149 4.96 12.52 8.12
N LEU A 150 5.31 11.31 7.69
CA LEU A 150 4.81 10.68 6.46
C LEU A 150 3.39 10.13 6.67
N GLU A 151 3.13 9.53 7.83
CA GLU A 151 1.81 9.05 8.27
C GLU A 151 0.77 10.17 8.29
N VAL A 152 1.08 11.32 8.91
CA VAL A 152 0.23 12.51 8.90
C VAL A 152 -0.05 13.00 7.48
N ILE A 153 0.98 13.04 6.61
CA ILE A 153 0.81 13.50 5.21
C ILE A 153 -0.03 12.51 4.38
N LEU A 154 0.05 11.20 4.64
CA LEU A 154 -0.81 10.21 3.98
C LEU A 154 -2.26 10.34 4.46
N LEU A 155 -2.50 10.53 5.76
CA LEU A 155 -3.81 10.82 6.33
C LEU A 155 -4.42 12.12 5.76
N GLU A 156 -3.65 13.21 5.67
CA GLU A 156 -4.07 14.47 5.03
C GLU A 156 -4.55 14.27 3.58
N ASN A 157 -4.00 13.29 2.87
CA ASN A 157 -4.34 12.97 1.48
C ASN A 157 -5.37 11.84 1.34
N ASN A 158 -6.19 11.60 2.38
CA ASN A 158 -7.27 10.61 2.39
C ASN A 158 -6.80 9.18 2.03
N VAL A 159 -5.63 8.79 2.52
CA VAL A 159 -5.17 7.39 2.49
C VAL A 159 -5.70 6.68 3.74
N ALA A 160 -6.29 5.50 3.58
CA ALA A 160 -6.85 4.74 4.70
C ALA A 160 -5.77 4.16 5.61
N VAL A 161 -6.08 4.03 6.90
CA VAL A 161 -5.11 3.65 7.95
C VAL A 161 -4.45 2.30 7.64
N GLU A 162 -5.22 1.33 7.15
CA GLU A 162 -4.75 -0.01 6.80
C GLU A 162 -3.68 0.00 5.69
N VAL A 163 -3.73 0.99 4.80
CA VAL A 163 -2.73 1.20 3.74
C VAL A 163 -1.46 1.82 4.33
N ILE A 164 -1.62 2.78 5.25
CA ILE A 164 -0.50 3.47 5.92
C ILE A 164 0.25 2.49 6.81
N GLU A 165 -0.47 1.66 7.59
CA GLU A 165 0.10 0.56 8.36
C GLU A 165 0.87 -0.41 7.46
N LYS A 166 0.34 -0.83 6.31
CA LYS A 166 1.08 -1.70 5.37
C LYS A 166 2.36 -1.04 4.83
N ILE A 167 2.35 0.26 4.54
CA ILE A 167 3.55 1.01 4.14
C ILE A 167 4.53 1.13 5.32
N LYS A 168 4.04 1.33 6.55
CA LYS A 168 4.83 1.40 7.78
C LYS A 168 5.52 0.06 8.06
N GLU A 169 4.80 -1.06 7.95
CA GLU A 169 5.35 -2.42 8.09
C GLU A 169 6.45 -2.70 7.06
N ASP A 170 6.21 -2.43 5.77
CA ASP A 170 7.21 -2.64 4.70
C ASP A 170 8.47 -1.81 4.95
N MET A 171 8.32 -0.54 5.34
CA MET A 171 9.44 0.34 5.69
C MET A 171 10.17 -0.16 6.94
N LYS A 172 9.45 -0.59 7.97
CA LYS A 172 10.01 -1.07 9.24
C LYS A 172 10.84 -2.34 9.06
N GLU A 173 10.39 -3.26 8.21
CA GLU A 173 11.16 -4.46 7.82
C GLU A 173 12.52 -4.07 7.24
N ILE A 174 12.55 -3.11 6.29
CA ILE A 174 13.75 -2.72 5.57
C ILE A 174 14.67 -1.80 6.41
N LEU A 175 14.12 -0.81 7.12
CA LEU A 175 14.89 0.22 7.85
C LEU A 175 15.33 -0.22 9.27
N VAL A 176 14.55 -1.07 9.96
CA VAL A 176 14.83 -1.48 11.36
C VAL A 176 15.43 -2.89 11.44
N LYS A 177 14.91 -3.86 10.67
CA LYS A 177 15.44 -5.24 10.66
C LYS A 177 16.52 -5.45 9.60
N GLY A 178 16.43 -4.76 8.46
CA GLY A 178 17.47 -4.70 7.43
C GLY A 178 18.74 -3.92 7.84
N LYS A 179 19.71 -3.84 6.94
CA LYS A 179 20.97 -3.09 7.12
C LYS A 179 21.26 -2.24 5.90
N ILE A 180 21.28 -0.92 6.07
CA ILE A 180 21.31 0.09 5.01
C ILE A 180 22.59 0.93 5.11
N SER A 181 23.11 1.34 3.95
CA SER A 181 24.21 2.30 3.82
C SER A 181 23.68 3.72 3.65
N ARG A 182 24.35 4.73 4.22
CA ARG A 182 24.00 6.16 4.04
C ARG A 182 23.80 6.58 2.57
N PHE A 183 24.55 5.94 1.66
CA PHE A 183 24.48 6.18 0.21
C PHE A 183 23.22 5.57 -0.42
N ASP A 184 22.73 4.45 0.12
CA ASP A 184 21.59 3.70 -0.41
C ASP A 184 20.23 4.12 0.17
N VAL A 185 20.19 4.90 1.27
CA VAL A 185 18.96 5.26 2.02
C VAL A 185 17.82 5.73 1.13
N GLU A 186 18.08 6.72 0.28
CA GLU A 186 17.10 7.38 -0.58
C GLU A 186 16.51 6.44 -1.64
N LYS A 187 17.38 5.69 -2.32
CA LYS A 187 16.99 4.62 -3.24
C LYS A 187 16.16 3.56 -2.53
N THR A 188 16.61 3.11 -1.35
CA THR A 188 15.96 2.07 -0.56
C THR A 188 14.55 2.46 -0.15
N ILE A 189 14.35 3.72 0.30
CA ILE A 189 13.02 4.24 0.68
C ILE A 189 12.12 4.34 -0.55
N LEU A 190 12.61 4.91 -1.67
CA LEU A 190 11.80 5.04 -2.90
C LEU A 190 11.42 3.68 -3.48
N GLU A 191 12.35 2.72 -3.57
CA GLU A 191 12.08 1.36 -4.04
C GLU A 191 11.12 0.60 -3.10
N THR A 192 11.23 0.80 -1.79
CA THR A 192 10.30 0.21 -0.81
C THR A 192 8.90 0.80 -0.97
N LEU A 193 8.76 2.13 -1.05
CA LEU A 193 7.46 2.79 -1.22
C LEU A 193 6.78 2.40 -2.55
N LYS A 194 7.55 2.36 -3.64
CA LYS A 194 7.11 1.87 -4.96
C LYS A 194 6.58 0.44 -4.85
N LYS A 195 7.33 -0.44 -4.18
CA LYS A 195 6.97 -1.85 -3.97
C LYS A 195 5.70 -2.00 -3.11
N SER A 196 5.59 -1.23 -2.02
CA SER A 196 4.38 -1.20 -1.19
C SER A 196 3.16 -0.82 -2.02
N ILE A 197 3.22 0.30 -2.75
CA ILE A 197 2.09 0.78 -3.57
C ILE A 197 1.78 -0.17 -4.73
N ASP A 198 2.78 -0.82 -5.33
CA ASP A 198 2.54 -1.86 -6.34
C ASP A 198 1.84 -3.09 -5.76
N GLN A 199 2.22 -3.57 -4.56
CA GLN A 199 1.51 -4.65 -3.85
C GLN A 199 0.08 -4.24 -3.49
N ILE A 200 -0.11 -3.01 -2.99
CA ILE A 200 -1.40 -2.42 -2.62
C ILE A 200 -2.36 -2.37 -3.83
N LEU A 201 -1.84 -2.13 -5.04
CA LEU A 201 -2.59 -2.01 -6.29
C LEU A 201 -2.57 -3.28 -7.17
N THR A 202 -2.04 -4.40 -6.70
CA THR A 202 -1.94 -5.63 -7.52
C THR A 202 -3.21 -6.46 -7.47
N PHE A 203 -3.99 -6.36 -8.56
CA PHE A 203 -5.17 -7.16 -8.85
C PHE A 203 -5.18 -7.54 -10.34
N ASP A 204 -5.80 -8.67 -10.67
CA ASP A 204 -5.97 -9.08 -12.06
C ASP A 204 -6.84 -8.09 -12.85
N LYS A 205 -6.38 -7.73 -14.05
CA LYS A 205 -7.10 -6.78 -14.91
C LYS A 205 -8.31 -7.43 -15.57
N ILE A 206 -9.50 -7.03 -15.14
CA ILE A 206 -10.77 -7.43 -15.75
C ILE A 206 -11.00 -6.61 -17.03
N ASP A 207 -10.83 -7.25 -18.20
CA ASP A 207 -11.14 -6.67 -19.51
C ASP A 207 -12.62 -6.93 -19.88
N LEU A 208 -13.49 -5.96 -19.58
CA LEU A 208 -14.92 -6.06 -19.89
C LEU A 208 -15.21 -6.17 -21.40
N ILE A 209 -14.32 -5.72 -22.29
CA ILE A 209 -14.50 -5.86 -23.75
C ILE A 209 -14.24 -7.30 -24.19
N ARG A 210 -13.22 -7.96 -23.63
CA ARG A 210 -12.98 -9.39 -23.83
C ARG A 210 -14.11 -10.23 -23.24
N GLU A 211 -14.55 -9.90 -22.02
CA GLU A 211 -15.66 -10.57 -21.34
C GLU A 211 -16.95 -10.52 -22.18
N ALA A 212 -17.37 -9.33 -22.63
CA ALA A 212 -18.57 -9.14 -23.47
C ALA A 212 -18.49 -9.81 -24.85
N LYS A 213 -17.29 -10.10 -25.35
CA LYS A 213 -17.09 -10.89 -26.58
C LYS A 213 -17.21 -12.39 -26.33
N SER A 214 -16.86 -12.86 -25.13
CA SER A 214 -16.88 -14.29 -24.74
C SER A 214 -18.18 -14.77 -24.08
N LYS A 215 -18.89 -13.88 -23.38
CA LYS A 215 -20.11 -14.17 -22.61
C LYS A 215 -21.22 -13.24 -23.08
N LYS A 216 -22.36 -13.82 -23.51
CA LYS A 216 -23.47 -13.06 -24.10
C LYS A 216 -24.83 -13.51 -23.54
N PRO A 217 -25.61 -12.62 -22.89
CA PRO A 217 -25.22 -11.28 -22.47
C PRO A 217 -24.21 -11.29 -21.30
N LEU A 218 -23.23 -10.40 -21.33
CA LEU A 218 -22.48 -10.02 -20.13
C LEU A 218 -23.40 -9.15 -19.25
N VAL A 219 -23.74 -9.63 -18.07
CA VAL A 219 -24.65 -8.93 -17.14
C VAL A 219 -23.85 -8.18 -16.07
N LEU A 220 -24.00 -6.87 -16.02
CA LEU A 220 -23.31 -5.96 -15.10
C LEU A 220 -24.33 -5.28 -14.18
N SER A 221 -24.08 -5.29 -12.87
CA SER A 221 -24.91 -4.60 -11.87
C SER A 221 -24.11 -3.53 -11.14
N PHE A 222 -24.61 -2.31 -11.11
CA PHE A 222 -23.90 -1.15 -10.59
C PHE A 222 -24.48 -0.72 -9.23
N VAL A 223 -23.64 -0.73 -8.20
CA VAL A 223 -23.99 -0.40 -6.79
C VAL A 223 -23.19 0.81 -6.31
N GLY A 224 -23.56 1.43 -5.19
CA GLY A 224 -22.92 2.67 -4.70
C GLY A 224 -23.92 3.73 -4.24
N VAL A 225 -23.47 4.81 -3.61
CA VAL A 225 -24.35 5.79 -2.96
C VAL A 225 -25.01 6.80 -3.92
N ASN A 226 -25.93 7.62 -3.42
CA ASN A 226 -26.56 8.72 -4.14
C ASN A 226 -25.51 9.81 -4.36
N GLY A 227 -25.50 10.42 -5.55
CA GLY A 227 -24.46 11.38 -5.95
C GLY A 227 -23.20 10.74 -6.54
N SER A 228 -22.93 9.44 -6.28
CA SER A 228 -21.64 8.77 -6.58
C SER A 228 -21.28 8.62 -8.06
N GLY A 229 -22.16 9.06 -8.96
CA GLY A 229 -21.95 9.01 -10.41
C GLY A 229 -22.36 7.72 -11.09
N LYS A 230 -23.04 6.76 -10.42
CA LYS A 230 -23.54 5.50 -11.01
C LYS A 230 -24.12 5.66 -12.43
N THR A 231 -25.25 6.36 -12.55
CA THR A 231 -26.01 6.55 -13.79
C THR A 231 -25.16 7.16 -14.91
N THR A 232 -24.30 8.13 -14.58
CA THR A 232 -23.36 8.76 -15.53
C THR A 232 -22.23 7.81 -15.94
N SER A 233 -21.67 7.03 -15.00
CA SER A 233 -20.65 6.01 -15.27
C SER A 233 -21.19 4.87 -16.12
N ILE A 234 -22.47 4.50 -15.94
CA ILE A 234 -23.19 3.55 -16.80
C ILE A 234 -23.30 4.09 -18.22
N ALA A 235 -23.71 5.36 -18.40
CA ALA A 235 -23.78 5.99 -19.72
C ALA A 235 -22.40 6.06 -20.42
N LYS A 236 -21.35 6.46 -19.70
CA LYS A 236 -19.95 6.48 -20.18
C LYS A 236 -19.48 5.09 -20.61
N LEU A 237 -19.66 4.07 -19.76
CA LEU A 237 -19.23 2.71 -20.04
C LEU A 237 -20.08 2.05 -21.15
N ALA A 238 -21.35 2.43 -21.31
CA ALA A 238 -22.19 2.01 -22.42
C ALA A 238 -21.72 2.58 -23.77
N ASN A 239 -21.38 3.88 -23.82
CA ASN A 239 -20.71 4.48 -24.97
C ASN A 239 -19.38 3.78 -25.29
N TYR A 240 -18.58 3.45 -24.27
CA TYR A 240 -17.34 2.69 -24.43
C TYR A 240 -17.57 1.28 -25.04
N PHE A 241 -18.64 0.57 -24.64
CA PHE A 241 -19.04 -0.70 -25.26
C PHE A 241 -19.50 -0.50 -26.72
N GLN A 242 -20.32 0.50 -27.02
CA GLN A 242 -20.77 0.81 -28.38
C GLN A 242 -19.60 1.14 -29.32
N LYS A 243 -18.62 1.95 -28.86
CA LYS A 243 -17.37 2.23 -29.61
C LYS A 243 -16.54 0.97 -29.87
N ASN A 244 -16.65 -0.04 -29.01
CA ASN A 244 -16.07 -1.37 -29.20
C ASN A 244 -16.95 -2.34 -30.03
N LYS A 245 -18.00 -1.83 -30.70
CA LYS A 245 -18.96 -2.55 -31.54
C LYS A 245 -19.81 -3.60 -30.81
N LEU A 246 -20.09 -3.37 -29.52
CA LEU A 246 -20.95 -4.21 -28.69
C LEU A 246 -22.33 -3.56 -28.52
N LYS A 247 -23.39 -4.35 -28.64
CA LYS A 247 -24.77 -3.94 -28.34
C LYS A 247 -25.00 -3.90 -26.84
N VAL A 248 -25.70 -2.88 -26.36
CA VAL A 248 -26.00 -2.66 -24.94
C VAL A 248 -27.51 -2.55 -24.73
N VAL A 249 -28.01 -3.04 -23.59
CA VAL A 249 -29.32 -2.71 -23.02
C VAL A 249 -29.13 -2.20 -21.59
N MET A 250 -29.91 -1.18 -21.19
CA MET A 250 -29.92 -0.64 -19.84
C MET A 250 -31.17 -1.08 -19.07
N ALA A 251 -31.08 -1.17 -17.74
CA ALA A 251 -32.19 -1.48 -16.85
C ALA A 251 -32.30 -0.44 -15.72
N ALA A 252 -33.43 0.28 -15.64
CA ALA A 252 -33.69 1.28 -14.61
C ALA A 252 -34.20 0.63 -13.31
N SER A 253 -33.30 0.04 -12.53
CA SER A 253 -33.66 -0.67 -11.27
C SER A 253 -33.51 0.21 -10.01
N ASP A 254 -33.44 1.54 -10.18
CA ASP A 254 -33.79 2.53 -9.15
C ASP A 254 -35.26 2.97 -9.35
N THR A 255 -36.18 2.04 -9.10
CA THR A 255 -37.62 2.25 -9.36
C THR A 255 -38.28 3.27 -8.42
N PHE A 256 -37.58 3.69 -7.36
CA PHE A 256 -38.03 4.66 -6.35
C PHE A 256 -37.49 6.08 -6.56
N ARG A 257 -36.66 6.35 -7.57
CA ARG A 257 -36.27 7.72 -7.98
C ARG A 257 -36.71 7.98 -9.41
N ALA A 258 -37.87 8.61 -9.60
CA ALA A 258 -38.36 9.03 -10.92
C ALA A 258 -37.32 9.85 -11.71
N ALA A 259 -36.59 10.76 -11.03
CA ALA A 259 -35.50 11.53 -11.63
C ALA A 259 -34.29 10.66 -12.06
N ALA A 260 -34.03 9.51 -11.42
CA ALA A 260 -32.99 8.58 -11.85
C ALA A 260 -33.42 7.79 -13.09
N ILE A 261 -34.68 7.34 -13.12
CA ILE A 261 -35.28 6.69 -14.30
C ILE A 261 -35.22 7.66 -15.51
N GLN A 262 -35.63 8.92 -15.33
CA GLN A 262 -35.54 9.94 -16.38
C GLN A 262 -34.09 10.20 -16.80
N GLN A 263 -33.16 10.36 -15.86
CA GLN A 263 -31.74 10.59 -16.18
C GLN A 263 -31.15 9.44 -17.03
N LEU A 264 -31.44 8.18 -16.65
CA LEU A 264 -30.99 7.01 -17.41
C LEU A 264 -31.69 6.91 -18.78
N GLU A 265 -32.96 7.30 -18.88
CA GLU A 265 -33.71 7.36 -20.14
C GLU A 265 -33.17 8.43 -21.08
N GLU A 266 -32.82 9.62 -20.58
CA GLU A 266 -32.15 10.64 -21.36
C GLU A 266 -30.78 10.17 -21.88
N HIS A 267 -30.00 9.46 -21.07
CA HIS A 267 -28.75 8.87 -21.51
C HIS A 267 -28.97 7.76 -22.55
N ALA A 268 -29.93 6.86 -22.33
CA ALA A 268 -30.27 5.79 -23.25
C ALA A 268 -30.73 6.34 -24.61
N ASN A 269 -31.60 7.35 -24.62
CA ASN A 269 -32.06 8.02 -25.83
C ASN A 269 -30.91 8.75 -26.56
N LYS A 270 -30.04 9.49 -25.84
CA LYS A 270 -28.87 10.17 -26.41
C LYS A 270 -27.84 9.19 -27.00
N LEU A 271 -27.79 7.95 -26.54
CA LEU A 271 -26.91 6.87 -27.04
C LEU A 271 -27.60 5.89 -28.01
N ASN A 272 -28.89 6.07 -28.30
CA ASN A 272 -29.72 5.11 -29.04
C ASN A 272 -29.63 3.66 -28.48
N ILE A 273 -29.72 3.55 -27.15
CA ILE A 273 -29.69 2.29 -26.39
C ILE A 273 -31.11 1.97 -25.92
N LYS A 274 -31.49 0.69 -25.97
CA LYS A 274 -32.77 0.26 -25.39
C LYS A 274 -32.67 0.35 -23.86
N LEU A 275 -33.56 1.15 -23.26
CA LEU A 275 -33.87 1.09 -21.84
C LEU A 275 -35.03 0.11 -21.59
N ILE A 276 -34.87 -0.71 -20.55
CA ILE A 276 -35.95 -1.42 -19.86
C ILE A 276 -36.23 -0.68 -18.55
N LYS A 277 -37.48 -0.28 -18.38
CA LYS A 277 -38.04 0.37 -17.18
C LYS A 277 -39.49 -0.08 -17.02
N HIS A 278 -39.95 -0.12 -15.78
CA HIS A 278 -41.36 -0.29 -15.43
C HIS A 278 -41.88 0.99 -14.73
N ASP A 279 -43.13 0.99 -14.31
CA ASP A 279 -43.74 2.12 -13.61
C ASP A 279 -43.06 2.44 -12.27
N TYR A 280 -43.28 3.65 -11.76
CA TYR A 280 -42.70 4.11 -10.50
C TYR A 280 -43.13 3.24 -9.32
N GLY A 281 -42.18 2.85 -8.45
CA GLY A 281 -42.42 1.98 -7.30
C GLY A 281 -42.61 0.49 -7.64
N SER A 282 -42.38 0.09 -8.90
CA SER A 282 -42.36 -1.32 -9.32
C SER A 282 -41.16 -2.10 -8.74
N ASP A 283 -41.21 -3.43 -8.83
CA ASP A 283 -40.16 -4.33 -8.37
C ASP A 283 -38.85 -4.16 -9.18
N PRO A 284 -37.76 -3.63 -8.59
CA PRO A 284 -36.51 -3.41 -9.32
C PRO A 284 -35.86 -4.73 -9.78
N ALA A 285 -36.13 -5.85 -9.11
CA ALA A 285 -35.63 -7.15 -9.54
C ALA A 285 -36.34 -7.68 -10.80
N ALA A 286 -37.58 -7.23 -11.08
CA ALA A 286 -38.29 -7.54 -12.32
C ALA A 286 -37.68 -6.78 -13.50
N VAL A 287 -37.44 -5.46 -13.35
CA VAL A 287 -36.78 -4.63 -14.38
C VAL A 287 -35.41 -5.23 -14.79
N ALA A 288 -34.64 -5.70 -13.81
CA ALA A 288 -33.37 -6.38 -14.05
C ALA A 288 -33.52 -7.75 -14.73
N PHE A 289 -34.54 -8.54 -14.37
CA PHE A 289 -34.85 -9.83 -15.03
C PHE A 289 -35.21 -9.63 -16.50
N ASP A 290 -36.12 -8.70 -16.78
CA ASP A 290 -36.65 -8.48 -18.13
C ASP A 290 -35.60 -7.84 -19.05
N ALA A 291 -34.62 -7.10 -18.51
CA ALA A 291 -33.44 -6.68 -19.27
C ALA A 291 -32.52 -7.85 -19.67
N VAL A 292 -32.30 -8.81 -18.77
CA VAL A 292 -31.54 -10.04 -19.09
C VAL A 292 -32.31 -10.89 -20.11
N LYS A 293 -33.64 -10.99 -20.00
CA LYS A 293 -34.49 -11.69 -20.98
C LYS A 293 -34.53 -11.01 -22.34
N TYR A 294 -34.71 -9.69 -22.38
CA TYR A 294 -34.62 -8.92 -23.61
C TYR A 294 -33.27 -9.14 -24.31
N ALA A 295 -32.17 -9.11 -23.56
CA ALA A 295 -30.84 -9.32 -24.12
C ALA A 295 -30.62 -10.73 -24.68
N GLN A 296 -31.09 -11.76 -23.97
CA GLN A 296 -31.08 -13.15 -24.44
C GLN A 296 -31.85 -13.31 -25.75
N SER A 297 -33.07 -12.76 -25.83
CA SER A 297 -33.94 -12.90 -27.02
C SER A 297 -33.51 -12.06 -28.23
N ASN A 298 -32.81 -10.93 -28.03
CA ASN A 298 -32.43 -10.00 -29.11
C ASN A 298 -30.94 -10.08 -29.50
N GLY A 299 -30.18 -11.00 -28.90
CA GLY A 299 -28.74 -11.15 -29.14
C GLY A 299 -27.97 -9.87 -28.83
N ILE A 300 -28.18 -9.32 -27.64
CA ILE A 300 -27.49 -8.14 -27.09
C ILE A 300 -26.25 -8.60 -26.31
N ASP A 301 -25.13 -7.91 -26.46
CA ASP A 301 -23.86 -8.33 -25.89
C ASP A 301 -23.71 -8.00 -24.40
N VAL A 302 -24.26 -6.85 -23.95
CA VAL A 302 -24.13 -6.36 -22.56
C VAL A 302 -25.48 -5.90 -21.99
N VAL A 303 -25.75 -6.28 -20.73
CA VAL A 303 -26.85 -5.77 -19.89
C VAL A 303 -26.25 -4.92 -18.78
N MET A 304 -26.74 -3.69 -18.59
CA MET A 304 -26.26 -2.76 -17.57
C MET A 304 -27.41 -2.35 -16.64
N ILE A 305 -27.32 -2.75 -15.37
CA ILE A 305 -28.38 -2.58 -14.35
C ILE A 305 -27.99 -1.43 -13.41
N ASP A 306 -28.65 -0.27 -13.53
CA ASP A 306 -28.53 0.82 -12.54
C ASP A 306 -29.44 0.52 -11.35
N THR A 307 -29.00 0.82 -10.13
CA THR A 307 -29.70 0.40 -8.89
C THR A 307 -29.83 1.54 -7.88
N ALA A 308 -30.77 1.40 -6.95
CA ALA A 308 -31.09 2.44 -5.96
C ALA A 308 -29.91 2.76 -5.02
N GLY A 309 -29.54 4.04 -4.96
CA GLY A 309 -28.29 4.50 -4.34
C GLY A 309 -28.33 4.85 -2.85
N ARG A 310 -29.17 4.22 -2.03
CA ARG A 310 -29.14 4.50 -0.57
C ARG A 310 -28.04 3.64 0.09
N LEU A 311 -27.70 3.90 1.35
CA LEU A 311 -26.69 3.11 2.08
C LEU A 311 -26.89 3.16 3.61
N HIS A 312 -27.03 4.36 4.19
CA HIS A 312 -27.18 4.52 5.64
C HIS A 312 -28.34 3.65 6.19
N SER A 313 -27.97 2.65 6.99
CA SER A 313 -28.82 1.84 7.88
C SER A 313 -30.01 1.10 7.24
N ASN A 314 -30.20 1.15 5.92
CA ASN A 314 -31.43 0.69 5.28
C ASN A 314 -31.33 -0.79 4.85
N VAL A 315 -31.70 -1.68 5.78
CA VAL A 315 -31.77 -3.14 5.57
C VAL A 315 -32.59 -3.49 4.32
N ASN A 316 -33.74 -2.84 4.13
CA ASN A 316 -34.66 -3.12 3.02
C ASN A 316 -33.97 -2.94 1.66
N LEU A 317 -33.16 -1.88 1.50
CA LEU A 317 -32.39 -1.66 0.29
C LEU A 317 -31.37 -2.77 0.05
N MET A 318 -30.67 -3.23 1.08
CA MET A 318 -29.70 -4.32 0.94
C MET A 318 -30.37 -5.63 0.58
N ASP A 319 -31.62 -5.85 1.01
CA ASP A 319 -32.41 -7.02 0.60
C ASP A 319 -33.02 -6.88 -0.81
N GLU A 320 -33.39 -5.67 -1.25
CA GLU A 320 -33.67 -5.36 -2.66
C GLU A 320 -32.44 -5.63 -3.55
N MET A 321 -31.25 -5.18 -3.13
CA MET A 321 -29.98 -5.43 -3.82
C MET A 321 -29.69 -6.92 -3.97
N LYS A 322 -29.80 -7.69 -2.87
CA LYS A 322 -29.67 -9.17 -2.89
C LYS A 322 -30.73 -9.82 -3.80
N LYS A 323 -31.95 -9.29 -3.84
CA LYS A 323 -33.03 -9.79 -4.72
C LYS A 323 -32.71 -9.55 -6.19
N ILE A 324 -32.25 -8.35 -6.57
CA ILE A 324 -31.77 -8.03 -7.93
C ILE A 324 -30.67 -9.01 -8.34
N ILE A 325 -29.65 -9.21 -7.49
CA ILE A 325 -28.51 -10.09 -7.77
C ILE A 325 -28.94 -11.56 -7.91
N ARG A 326 -29.82 -12.06 -7.02
CA ARG A 326 -30.36 -13.42 -7.07
C ARG A 326 -31.15 -13.71 -8.35
N VAL A 327 -31.87 -12.71 -8.86
CA VAL A 327 -32.75 -12.84 -10.03
C VAL A 327 -32.00 -12.62 -11.34
N ALA A 328 -31.23 -11.53 -11.46
CA ALA A 328 -30.52 -11.16 -12.68
C ALA A 328 -29.18 -11.89 -12.87
N LYS A 329 -28.60 -12.44 -11.78
CA LYS A 329 -27.32 -13.18 -11.76
C LYS A 329 -26.19 -12.45 -12.50
N PRO A 330 -25.83 -11.22 -12.06
CA PRO A 330 -24.76 -10.44 -12.69
C PRO A 330 -23.43 -11.18 -12.65
N HIS A 331 -22.68 -11.08 -13.74
CA HIS A 331 -21.32 -11.60 -13.88
C HIS A 331 -20.31 -10.72 -13.11
N TYR A 332 -20.55 -9.40 -13.10
CA TYR A 332 -19.81 -8.44 -12.29
C TYR A 332 -20.75 -7.48 -11.57
N LYS A 333 -20.52 -7.33 -10.26
CA LYS A 333 -21.16 -6.43 -9.32
C LYS A 333 -20.17 -5.28 -9.08
N ILE A 334 -20.43 -4.12 -9.65
CA ILE A 334 -19.48 -3.01 -9.77
C ILE A 334 -19.88 -1.90 -8.80
N PHE A 335 -19.04 -1.61 -7.81
CA PHE A 335 -19.22 -0.43 -6.95
C PHE A 335 -18.80 0.84 -7.71
N VAL A 336 -19.64 1.87 -7.69
CA VAL A 336 -19.32 3.20 -8.19
C VAL A 336 -19.27 4.16 -7.01
N GLY A 337 -18.05 4.57 -6.65
CA GLY A 337 -17.77 5.52 -5.57
C GLY A 337 -17.17 6.81 -6.11
N GLU A 338 -17.09 7.83 -5.26
CA GLU A 338 -16.42 9.09 -5.58
C GLU A 338 -14.97 9.03 -5.11
N SER A 339 -14.03 9.50 -5.93
CA SER A 339 -12.63 9.61 -5.49
C SER A 339 -12.44 10.71 -4.43
N ILE A 340 -13.13 11.84 -4.59
CA ILE A 340 -13.02 13.01 -3.70
C ILE A 340 -13.39 12.74 -2.24
N THR A 341 -14.24 11.75 -1.95
CA THR A 341 -14.74 11.50 -0.58
C THR A 341 -13.80 10.64 0.28
N GLY A 342 -12.69 10.12 -0.27
CA GLY A 342 -11.64 9.50 0.54
C GLY A 342 -12.09 8.26 1.30
N ASN A 343 -11.95 8.28 2.62
CA ASN A 343 -12.28 7.14 3.48
C ASN A 343 -13.78 6.78 3.45
N ASP A 344 -14.69 7.75 3.26
CA ASP A 344 -16.12 7.48 3.04
C ASP A 344 -16.33 6.52 1.86
N CYS A 345 -15.55 6.68 0.78
CA CYS A 345 -15.62 5.81 -0.40
C CYS A 345 -15.14 4.38 -0.07
N VAL A 346 -14.13 4.27 0.79
CA VAL A 346 -13.58 3.00 1.28
C VAL A 346 -14.59 2.27 2.17
N GLU A 347 -15.18 2.97 3.14
CA GLU A 347 -16.23 2.41 4.01
C GLU A 347 -17.47 1.99 3.22
N GLN A 348 -17.93 2.82 2.29
CA GLN A 348 -19.07 2.50 1.42
C GLN A 348 -18.80 1.26 0.57
N ALA A 349 -17.60 1.15 -0.03
CA ALA A 349 -17.22 -0.01 -0.83
C ALA A 349 -17.19 -1.28 0.03
N GLN A 350 -16.65 -1.22 1.25
CA GLN A 350 -16.62 -2.36 2.17
C GLN A 350 -18.03 -2.75 2.65
N GLN A 351 -18.92 -1.78 2.90
CA GLN A 351 -20.32 -2.06 3.26
C GLN A 351 -21.08 -2.75 2.12
N PHE A 352 -20.88 -2.34 0.86
CA PHE A 352 -21.45 -3.05 -0.28
C PHE A 352 -20.82 -4.45 -0.47
N ASP A 353 -19.50 -4.61 -0.33
CA ASP A 353 -18.87 -5.92 -0.43
C ASP A 353 -19.38 -6.90 0.63
N ASN A 354 -19.51 -6.44 1.89
CA ASN A 354 -20.06 -7.22 2.99
C ASN A 354 -21.55 -7.58 2.77
N ALA A 355 -22.33 -6.72 2.12
CA ALA A 355 -23.79 -6.90 1.97
C ALA A 355 -24.19 -7.75 0.75
N VAL A 356 -23.43 -7.69 -0.35
CA VAL A 356 -23.77 -8.33 -1.63
C VAL A 356 -22.61 -8.95 -2.38
N GLY A 357 -21.37 -8.70 -1.95
CA GLY A 357 -20.16 -8.89 -2.76
C GLY A 357 -20.07 -7.87 -3.89
N ILE A 358 -18.88 -7.31 -4.11
CA ILE A 358 -18.51 -6.56 -5.31
C ILE A 358 -17.30 -7.25 -5.96
N ASP A 359 -17.21 -7.17 -7.28
CA ASP A 359 -16.17 -7.83 -8.09
C ASP A 359 -15.18 -6.81 -8.70
N GLY A 360 -15.49 -5.51 -8.57
CA GLY A 360 -14.60 -4.41 -8.96
C GLY A 360 -15.23 -3.03 -8.74
N ILE A 361 -14.42 -2.00 -8.96
CA ILE A 361 -14.72 -0.62 -8.57
C ILE A 361 -14.58 0.34 -9.76
N ILE A 362 -15.45 1.33 -9.85
CA ILE A 362 -15.28 2.54 -10.68
C ILE A 362 -15.21 3.74 -9.74
N LEU A 363 -14.18 4.57 -9.89
CA LEU A 363 -14.07 5.83 -9.15
C LEU A 363 -14.48 6.99 -10.06
N SER A 364 -15.56 7.67 -9.72
CA SER A 364 -16.00 8.90 -10.39
C SER A 364 -15.26 10.14 -9.83
N LYS A 365 -15.34 11.25 -10.57
CA LYS A 365 -14.78 12.57 -10.20
C LYS A 365 -13.24 12.57 -10.03
N ALA A 366 -12.54 11.62 -10.67
CA ALA A 366 -11.08 11.45 -10.59
C ALA A 366 -10.30 12.62 -11.24
N ASP A 367 -10.98 13.38 -12.09
CA ASP A 367 -10.56 14.68 -12.60
C ASP A 367 -10.34 15.70 -11.47
N VAL A 368 -11.33 15.89 -10.59
CA VAL A 368 -11.35 16.93 -9.53
C VAL A 368 -10.84 16.48 -8.16
N ASP A 369 -10.55 15.19 -7.96
CA ASP A 369 -9.76 14.72 -6.81
C ASP A 369 -8.30 15.16 -6.96
N GLU A 370 -7.75 15.91 -5.99
CA GLU A 370 -6.32 16.27 -5.96
C GLU A 370 -5.50 15.33 -5.07
N LYS A 371 -6.17 14.66 -4.11
CA LYS A 371 -5.57 13.87 -3.04
C LYS A 371 -5.24 12.44 -3.47
N GLY A 372 -6.04 11.80 -4.32
CA GLY A 372 -5.76 10.47 -4.88
C GLY A 372 -5.85 9.28 -3.91
N GLY A 373 -5.83 9.50 -2.59
CA GLY A 373 -5.74 8.44 -1.58
C GLY A 373 -6.87 7.41 -1.64
N ALA A 374 -8.07 7.82 -2.08
CA ALA A 374 -9.19 6.89 -2.32
C ALA A 374 -8.83 5.79 -3.33
N ALA A 375 -8.10 6.11 -4.40
CA ALA A 375 -7.69 5.14 -5.43
C ALA A 375 -6.58 4.19 -4.98
N ILE A 376 -5.80 4.59 -3.97
CA ILE A 376 -4.82 3.72 -3.31
C ILE A 376 -5.52 2.79 -2.29
N SER A 377 -6.58 3.30 -1.65
CA SER A 377 -7.19 2.67 -0.47
C SER A 377 -8.36 1.74 -0.76
N VAL A 378 -9.26 2.12 -1.66
CA VAL A 378 -10.53 1.38 -1.88
C VAL A 378 -10.29 -0.03 -2.38
N SER A 379 -9.30 -0.22 -3.25
CA SER A 379 -8.88 -1.51 -3.79
C SER A 379 -8.18 -2.35 -2.72
N TYR A 380 -7.29 -1.75 -1.93
CA TYR A 380 -6.56 -2.45 -0.88
C TYR A 380 -7.45 -2.90 0.27
N VAL A 381 -8.42 -2.11 0.72
CA VAL A 381 -9.30 -2.52 1.82
C VAL A 381 -10.27 -3.60 1.37
N THR A 382 -11.00 -3.38 0.28
CA THR A 382 -11.98 -4.37 -0.25
C THR A 382 -11.35 -5.60 -0.90
N LYS A 383 -10.04 -5.55 -1.24
CA LYS A 383 -9.33 -6.55 -2.04
C LYS A 383 -9.88 -6.73 -3.46
N LYS A 384 -10.35 -5.64 -4.11
CA LYS A 384 -10.98 -5.67 -5.44
C LYS A 384 -10.28 -4.72 -6.44
N PRO A 385 -10.22 -5.06 -7.74
CA PRO A 385 -9.64 -4.18 -8.76
C PRO A 385 -10.49 -2.92 -8.96
N ILE A 386 -9.83 -1.76 -9.07
CA ILE A 386 -10.43 -0.61 -9.76
C ILE A 386 -10.36 -0.92 -11.26
N MET A 387 -11.52 -0.90 -11.92
CA MET A 387 -11.67 -1.18 -13.35
C MET A 387 -11.50 0.10 -14.18
N TYR A 388 -12.13 1.19 -13.76
CA TYR A 388 -12.17 2.46 -14.49
C TYR A 388 -12.11 3.69 -13.57
N LEU A 389 -11.64 4.80 -14.13
CA LEU A 389 -11.70 6.14 -13.56
C LEU A 389 -12.62 7.02 -14.42
N GLY A 390 -13.61 7.67 -13.82
CA GLY A 390 -14.42 8.69 -14.47
C GLY A 390 -13.77 10.06 -14.31
N THR A 391 -13.37 10.68 -15.42
CA THR A 391 -12.43 11.82 -15.49
C THR A 391 -13.05 13.06 -16.14
N GLY A 392 -14.28 13.43 -15.73
CA GLY A 392 -15.04 14.55 -16.30
C GLY A 392 -16.55 14.26 -16.42
N GLN A 393 -17.21 14.88 -17.39
CA GLN A 393 -18.68 14.86 -17.57
C GLN A 393 -19.17 14.31 -18.93
N THR A 394 -18.34 14.29 -19.99
CA THR A 394 -18.72 13.74 -21.30
C THR A 394 -18.76 12.21 -21.29
N TYR A 395 -19.38 11.59 -22.31
CA TYR A 395 -19.39 10.13 -22.42
C TYR A 395 -18.02 9.48 -22.67
N ASP A 396 -17.03 10.27 -23.09
CA ASP A 396 -15.66 9.80 -23.34
C ASP A 396 -14.73 10.01 -22.15
N ASP A 397 -15.22 10.67 -21.09
CA ASP A 397 -14.46 10.97 -19.87
C ASP A 397 -14.43 9.75 -18.93
N ILE A 398 -13.98 8.61 -19.45
CA ILE A 398 -13.78 7.35 -18.73
C ILE A 398 -12.50 6.65 -19.21
N GLU A 399 -11.53 6.49 -18.30
CA GLU A 399 -10.28 5.76 -18.55
C GLU A 399 -10.34 4.36 -17.92
N GLN A 400 -9.70 3.37 -18.56
CA GLN A 400 -9.34 2.13 -17.85
C GLN A 400 -8.29 2.42 -16.78
N PHE A 401 -8.42 1.80 -15.60
CA PHE A 401 -7.40 1.89 -14.57
C PHE A 401 -6.07 1.26 -15.02
N ASN A 402 -4.96 1.90 -14.67
CA ASN A 402 -3.62 1.41 -14.97
C ASN A 402 -2.67 1.78 -13.80
N LYS A 403 -2.11 0.76 -13.13
CA LYS A 403 -1.26 0.98 -11.94
C LYS A 403 0.09 1.59 -12.29
N GLU A 404 0.69 1.23 -13.43
CA GLU A 404 1.97 1.81 -13.87
C GLU A 404 1.88 3.35 -14.07
N LYS A 405 0.78 3.84 -14.67
CA LYS A 405 0.48 5.26 -14.86
C LYS A 405 0.43 5.99 -13.51
N ILE A 406 -0.24 5.40 -12.51
CA ILE A 406 -0.39 5.99 -11.18
C ILE A 406 0.95 6.01 -10.43
N ILE A 407 1.66 4.89 -10.37
CA ILE A 407 2.98 4.79 -9.73
C ILE A 407 3.95 5.80 -10.36
N LYS A 408 3.98 5.90 -11.69
CA LYS A 408 4.77 6.90 -12.42
C LYS A 408 4.32 8.34 -12.16
N THR A 409 3.02 8.61 -12.01
CA THR A 409 2.53 9.96 -11.67
C THR A 409 2.94 10.36 -10.26
N LEU A 410 2.91 9.44 -9.29
CA LEU A 410 3.42 9.62 -7.92
C LEU A 410 4.96 9.81 -7.86
N GLY A 411 5.68 9.56 -8.96
CA GLY A 411 7.12 9.78 -9.07
C GLY A 411 7.98 8.64 -8.51
N LEU A 412 7.43 7.41 -8.50
CA LEU A 412 8.02 6.21 -7.90
C LEU A 412 8.48 5.20 -8.96
#